data_AF-A0A4V1UNI9-F1
#
_entry.id   AF-A0A4V1UNI9-F1
#
_cell.length_a   1.000
_cell.length_b   1.000
_cell.length_c   1.000
_cell.angle_alpha   90.00
_cell.angle_beta   90.00
_cell.angle_gamma   90.00
#
_symmetry.space_group_name_H-M   'P 1'
#
loop_
_entity.id
_entity.type
_entity.pdbx_description
1 polymer ?
#
loop_
_entity_poly.entity_id
_entity_poly.type
_entity_poly.pdbx_seq_one_letter_code
_entity_poly.pdbx_strand_id
1 'polypeptide(L)'
;MAMNLKRLLGSVSALGIGILLTACGPDDTKALVAGDVPMASATGPLDWPMDGAAIGFDESGAPLANSFAPLAAAAPMAQRASGNYHYAPDWNYPEEYVSQDYSYANYGSNSGYSDDSYFDPSPSTENYALLSLAAVLGSVIGSSPPDYYFEHRGVQPWVWMTEDRYVRYAEPISTGYRYYYYEPGDARPFLVRDPYYSYGYRGDRLVVVYDQHGRVLRSNRALRLRSAAATYYDRGLTLQRASVRTQRYGVAAPLWQDRRNLIISDQRQWERARAQSARWQSQQRRYEQATERRWQGERIARRYAAERFDNWRQQDYRGAAPRMRQELAANPQFQRAALANATYVARRNERQGARRGAVREDVSRYGLVQRNG
;
A
#
# COMPACT_ATOMS: atom_id res chain seq x y z
N MET A 1 69.35 6.30 -9.33
CA MET A 1 67.97 6.68 -8.95
C MET A 1 67.09 6.50 -10.19
N ALA A 2 65.94 5.88 -10.04
CA ALA A 2 65.35 4.94 -11.01
C ALA A 2 64.68 5.55 -12.28
N MET A 3 64.61 4.68 -13.30
CA MET A 3 63.92 4.72 -14.61
C MET A 3 62.43 5.14 -14.52
N ASN A 4 61.66 5.50 -15.56
CA ASN A 4 61.43 4.75 -16.80
C ASN A 4 60.44 5.49 -17.74
N LEU A 5 60.77 5.47 -19.04
CA LEU A 5 59.93 5.28 -20.24
C LEU A 5 58.39 5.29 -20.12
N LYS A 6 57.69 6.11 -20.93
CA LYS A 6 56.34 5.79 -21.42
C LYS A 6 56.30 5.77 -22.95
N ARG A 7 55.69 4.68 -23.44
CA ARG A 7 55.75 4.10 -24.77
C ARG A 7 54.75 4.71 -25.76
N LEU A 8 55.15 4.54 -27.02
CA LEU A 8 54.40 4.49 -28.29
C LEU A 8 53.46 3.27 -28.43
N LEU A 9 52.57 3.36 -29.44
CA LEU A 9 51.80 2.32 -30.17
C LEU A 9 50.58 1.71 -29.44
N GLY A 10 49.42 1.45 -30.07
CA GLY A 10 49.01 1.53 -31.47
C GLY A 10 47.71 0.75 -31.71
N SER A 11 47.04 1.09 -32.82
CA SER A 11 46.27 0.19 -33.70
C SER A 11 44.85 -0.31 -33.34
N VAL A 12 43.87 0.31 -34.02
CA VAL A 12 42.88 -0.27 -34.95
C VAL A 12 42.29 -1.67 -34.66
N SER A 13 40.96 -1.73 -34.60
CA SER A 13 40.17 -2.79 -35.27
C SER A 13 38.73 -2.33 -35.52
N ALA A 14 38.39 -2.24 -36.81
CA ALA A 14 37.04 -2.10 -37.34
C ALA A 14 36.53 -3.49 -37.75
N LEU A 15 35.31 -3.82 -37.36
CA LEU A 15 34.49 -4.96 -37.80
C LEU A 15 33.04 -4.49 -37.60
N GLY A 16 32.10 -4.55 -38.53
CA GLY A 16 31.99 -5.28 -39.78
C GLY A 16 30.49 -5.54 -39.92
N ILE A 17 29.81 -4.73 -40.74
CA ILE A 17 28.37 -4.85 -41.02
C ILE A 17 28.18 -6.04 -41.96
N GLY A 18 27.43 -7.05 -41.51
CA GLY A 18 27.00 -8.19 -42.31
C GLY A 18 25.48 -8.22 -42.42
N ILE A 19 24.97 -7.83 -43.59
CA ILE A 19 23.59 -7.97 -44.02
C ILE A 19 23.46 -9.35 -44.68
N LEU A 20 22.53 -10.19 -44.21
CA LEU A 20 21.97 -11.29 -45.00
C LEU A 20 20.45 -11.31 -44.81
N LEU A 21 19.75 -11.00 -45.89
CA LEU A 21 18.32 -11.21 -46.14
C LEU A 21 18.17 -12.47 -46.98
N THR A 22 17.19 -13.33 -46.62
CA THR A 22 16.40 -14.31 -47.40
C THR A 22 16.00 -15.45 -46.45
N ALA A 23 14.79 -16.02 -46.38
CA ALA A 23 13.50 -15.78 -47.02
C ALA A 23 12.41 -16.59 -46.27
N CYS A 24 11.16 -16.10 -46.31
CA CYS A 24 9.85 -16.77 -46.24
C CYS A 24 9.59 -18.04 -45.39
N GLY A 25 8.61 -17.92 -44.48
CA GLY A 25 7.73 -19.00 -44.00
C GLY A 25 6.79 -18.50 -42.89
N PRO A 26 5.46 -18.43 -43.10
CA PRO A 26 4.51 -17.73 -42.24
C PRO A 26 4.07 -18.58 -41.04
N ASP A 27 3.35 -17.95 -40.10
CA ASP A 27 2.68 -18.54 -38.94
C ASP A 27 3.51 -18.56 -37.64
N ASP A 28 3.64 -17.39 -37.00
CA ASP A 28 3.36 -17.18 -35.57
C ASP A 28 3.76 -15.75 -35.14
N THR A 29 3.15 -14.75 -35.77
CA THR A 29 3.02 -13.43 -35.15
C THR A 29 1.58 -13.29 -34.70
N LYS A 30 1.29 -13.76 -33.48
CA LYS A 30 0.22 -13.12 -32.72
C LYS A 30 0.65 -11.68 -32.52
N ALA A 31 0.12 -10.83 -33.39
CA ALA A 31 0.08 -9.41 -33.19
C ALA A 31 -0.31 -9.17 -31.73
N LEU A 32 0.61 -8.54 -30.98
CA LEU A 32 0.22 -7.69 -29.87
C LEU A 32 -0.60 -6.57 -30.51
N VAL A 33 -1.87 -6.88 -30.77
CA VAL A 33 -2.89 -5.89 -31.05
C VAL A 33 -2.79 -4.92 -29.89
N ALA A 34 -2.50 -3.67 -30.23
CA ALA A 34 -2.86 -2.51 -29.44
C ALA A 34 -4.38 -2.56 -29.27
N GLY A 35 -4.82 -3.43 -28.36
CA GLY A 35 -6.19 -3.56 -27.92
C GLY A 35 -6.29 -2.67 -26.71
N ASP A 36 -7.06 -1.60 -26.88
CA ASP A 36 -7.67 -0.78 -25.84
C ASP A 36 -7.45 -1.31 -24.43
N VAL A 37 -6.44 -0.77 -23.74
CA VAL A 37 -6.45 -0.82 -22.27
C VAL A 37 -7.68 -0.02 -21.88
N PRO A 38 -8.71 -0.62 -21.26
CA PRO A 38 -9.91 0.12 -20.92
C PRO A 38 -9.51 1.16 -19.86
N MET A 39 -9.36 2.40 -20.31
CA MET A 39 -9.18 3.60 -19.47
C MET A 39 -10.45 3.94 -18.65
N ALA A 40 -11.46 3.08 -18.71
CA ALA A 40 -12.57 2.99 -17.79
C ALA A 40 -13.03 1.52 -17.76
N SER A 41 -12.76 0.78 -16.67
CA SER A 41 -13.60 -0.39 -16.39
C SER A 41 -15.02 0.12 -16.09
N ALA A 42 -16.01 -0.46 -16.76
CA ALA A 42 -17.41 -0.04 -16.73
C ALA A 42 -18.14 -0.27 -15.39
N THR A 43 -17.42 -0.38 -14.26
CA THR A 43 -17.95 -0.82 -12.96
C THR A 43 -17.58 0.07 -11.77
N GLY A 44 -16.98 1.25 -11.98
CA GLY A 44 -16.89 2.31 -10.98
C GLY A 44 -15.55 2.44 -10.25
N PRO A 45 -15.40 3.45 -9.38
CA PRO A 45 -14.09 4.03 -9.04
C PRO A 45 -13.19 3.22 -8.11
N LEU A 46 -13.59 2.01 -7.69
CA LEU A 46 -12.88 1.16 -6.75
C LEU A 46 -13.15 -0.32 -7.07
N ASP A 47 -12.60 -0.79 -8.17
CA ASP A 47 -12.44 -2.21 -8.42
C ASP A 47 -11.25 -2.71 -7.58
N TRP A 48 -11.41 -2.66 -6.25
CA TRP A 48 -10.65 -3.54 -5.39
C TRP A 48 -11.00 -4.95 -5.87
N PRO A 49 -10.05 -5.84 -6.20
CA PRO A 49 -10.36 -7.25 -6.27
C PRO A 49 -10.72 -7.71 -4.85
N MET A 50 -11.98 -7.50 -4.49
CA MET A 50 -12.69 -7.96 -3.29
C MET A 50 -13.52 -9.19 -3.65
N ASP A 51 -13.92 -9.27 -4.91
CA ASP A 51 -14.09 -10.46 -5.73
C ASP A 51 -12.81 -11.28 -5.55
N GLY A 52 -12.92 -12.42 -4.85
CA GLY A 52 -11.78 -13.22 -4.37
C GLY A 52 -10.89 -13.86 -5.46
N ALA A 53 -10.79 -13.25 -6.63
CA ALA A 53 -10.10 -13.77 -7.81
C ALA A 53 -8.64 -13.32 -7.95
N ALA A 54 -8.05 -12.55 -7.02
CA ALA A 54 -6.65 -12.12 -7.19
C ALA A 54 -5.82 -12.13 -5.90
N ILE A 55 -4.85 -13.04 -5.92
CA ILE A 55 -3.75 -13.32 -4.97
C ILE A 55 -4.19 -14.12 -3.74
N GLY A 56 -4.05 -15.44 -3.82
CA GLY A 56 -4.08 -16.32 -2.65
C GLY A 56 -5.25 -17.28 -2.61
N PHE A 57 -6.29 -17.07 -3.40
CA PHE A 57 -7.55 -17.82 -3.33
C PHE A 57 -8.09 -18.12 -4.74
N ASP A 58 -8.73 -19.26 -4.92
CA ASP A 58 -9.40 -19.64 -6.17
C ASP A 58 -10.80 -18.98 -6.30
N GLU A 59 -11.49 -19.25 -7.41
CA GLU A 59 -12.84 -18.74 -7.68
C GLU A 59 -13.89 -19.17 -6.61
N SER A 60 -13.58 -20.18 -5.80
CA SER A 60 -14.42 -20.63 -4.67
C SER A 60 -14.12 -19.89 -3.36
N GLY A 61 -13.04 -19.09 -3.34
CA GLY A 61 -12.51 -18.45 -2.14
C GLY A 61 -11.73 -19.41 -1.24
N ALA A 62 -11.36 -20.58 -1.75
CA ALA A 62 -10.43 -21.48 -1.08
C ALA A 62 -8.99 -21.01 -1.33
N PRO A 63 -8.12 -21.01 -0.32
CA PRO A 63 -6.73 -20.63 -0.55
C PRO A 63 -6.09 -21.60 -1.54
N LEU A 64 -5.48 -21.13 -2.63
CA LEU A 64 -4.76 -22.07 -3.49
C LEU A 64 -3.58 -22.62 -2.68
N ALA A 65 -3.39 -23.94 -2.72
CA ALA A 65 -2.43 -24.66 -1.88
C ALA A 65 -0.96 -24.17 -2.02
N ASN A 66 -0.66 -23.28 -2.98
CA ASN A 66 0.64 -22.70 -3.26
C ASN A 66 0.63 -21.16 -3.49
N SER A 67 -0.47 -20.44 -3.22
CA SER A 67 -0.61 -19.03 -3.66
C SER A 67 -0.22 -17.96 -2.65
N PHE A 68 0.07 -18.33 -1.41
CA PHE A 68 0.87 -17.46 -0.54
C PHE A 68 2.32 -17.78 -0.85
N ALA A 69 2.96 -16.94 -1.69
CA ALA A 69 4.41 -16.86 -1.62
C ALA A 69 4.76 -16.75 -0.12
N PRO A 70 5.68 -17.58 0.40
CA PRO A 70 5.99 -17.57 1.83
C PRO A 70 6.24 -16.11 2.21
N LEU A 71 5.49 -15.64 3.22
CA LEU A 71 5.60 -14.28 3.72
C LEU A 71 7.06 -13.87 3.69
N ALA A 72 7.39 -12.71 3.11
CA ALA A 72 8.72 -12.18 3.26
C ALA A 72 8.98 -12.10 4.77
N ALA A 73 9.82 -13.00 5.28
CA ALA A 73 9.94 -13.19 6.70
C ALA A 73 10.35 -11.86 7.32
N ALA A 74 9.60 -11.42 8.33
CA ALA A 74 10.05 -10.32 9.17
C ALA A 74 11.47 -10.65 9.63
N ALA A 75 12.39 -9.73 9.37
CA ALA A 75 13.76 -9.88 9.82
C ALA A 75 13.75 -9.87 11.36
N PRO A 76 14.49 -10.78 12.01
CA PRO A 76 14.55 -10.80 13.47
C PRO A 76 15.06 -9.44 13.96
N MET A 77 14.37 -8.84 14.92
CA MET A 77 14.76 -7.54 15.46
C MET A 77 16.18 -7.58 16.03
N ALA A 78 16.91 -6.48 15.91
CA ALA A 78 18.24 -6.36 16.48
C ALA A 78 18.15 -5.85 17.93
N GLN A 79 19.00 -6.36 18.83
CA GLN A 79 19.07 -5.83 20.21
C GLN A 79 19.69 -4.43 20.28
N ARG A 80 20.42 -4.01 19.24
CA ARG A 80 21.12 -2.72 19.16
C ARG A 80 20.87 -2.05 17.81
N ALA A 81 20.90 -0.73 17.80
CA ALA A 81 20.87 0.05 16.56
C ALA A 81 22.18 -0.16 15.80
N SER A 82 22.06 -0.44 14.51
CA SER A 82 23.18 -0.45 13.57
C SER A 82 23.25 0.93 12.91
N GLY A 83 24.29 1.70 13.27
CA GLY A 83 24.58 2.99 12.63
C GLY A 83 23.76 4.17 13.18
N ASN A 84 23.98 5.31 12.53
CA ASN A 84 23.34 6.57 12.86
C ASN A 84 21.96 6.66 12.21
N TYR A 85 20.94 6.94 13.02
CA TYR A 85 19.58 7.14 12.54
C TYR A 85 19.43 8.56 11.98
N HIS A 86 19.36 8.70 10.65
CA HIS A 86 19.19 9.99 9.99
C HIS A 86 17.74 10.23 9.53
N TYR A 87 17.41 11.50 9.38
CA TYR A 87 16.12 11.97 8.89
C TYR A 87 16.18 12.26 7.38
N ALA A 88 15.13 11.87 6.68
CA ALA A 88 14.92 12.28 5.30
C ALA A 88 14.60 13.77 5.22
N PRO A 89 14.88 14.42 4.08
CA PRO A 89 14.40 15.76 3.84
C PRO A 89 12.87 15.85 4.00
N ASP A 90 12.46 16.83 4.78
CA ASP A 90 11.08 17.31 4.90
C ASP A 90 10.78 18.25 3.72
N TRP A 91 9.52 18.29 3.28
CA TRP A 91 9.05 19.39 2.45
C TRP A 91 8.86 20.60 3.37
N ASN A 92 9.71 21.62 3.20
CA ASN A 92 9.63 22.83 3.99
C ASN A 92 8.36 23.63 3.60
N TYR A 93 7.21 23.22 4.15
CA TYR A 93 5.95 23.92 3.94
C TYR A 93 6.09 25.35 4.50
N PRO A 94 5.80 26.39 3.70
CA PRO A 94 5.73 27.73 4.24
C PRO A 94 4.75 27.78 5.42
N GLU A 95 5.08 28.55 6.45
CA GLU A 95 4.31 28.59 7.72
C GLU A 95 2.82 28.90 7.52
N GLU A 96 2.49 29.65 6.46
CA GLU A 96 1.13 29.93 6.00
C GLU A 96 0.29 28.66 5.72
N TYR A 97 0.92 27.57 5.26
CA TYR A 97 0.25 26.30 4.98
C TYR A 97 -0.11 25.53 6.25
N VAL A 98 0.61 25.77 7.35
CA VAL A 98 0.45 25.05 8.62
C VAL A 98 -0.52 25.78 9.55
N SER A 99 -0.54 27.12 9.53
CA SER A 99 -1.25 27.93 10.53
C SER A 99 -2.72 28.29 10.20
N GLN A 100 -3.18 28.16 8.95
CA GLN A 100 -4.56 28.49 8.55
C GLN A 100 -5.59 27.39 8.87
N ASP A 101 -5.58 26.84 10.09
CA ASP A 101 -6.53 25.80 10.53
C ASP A 101 -7.68 26.34 11.41
N TYR A 102 -7.91 27.66 11.49
CA TYR A 102 -8.83 28.25 12.48
C TYR A 102 -10.11 28.97 11.99
N SER A 103 -10.40 29.11 10.70
CA SER A 103 -11.70 29.70 10.30
C SER A 103 -12.32 29.03 9.07
N TYR A 104 -12.78 27.80 9.26
CA TYR A 104 -13.63 27.09 8.29
C TYR A 104 -15.13 27.40 8.45
N ALA A 105 -15.47 28.48 9.18
CA ALA A 105 -16.81 29.03 9.21
C ALA A 105 -16.83 30.24 8.27
N ASN A 106 -17.73 30.20 7.27
CA ASN A 106 -18.23 31.38 6.57
C ASN A 106 -17.39 31.95 5.41
N TYR A 107 -17.13 31.15 4.36
CA TYR A 107 -17.02 31.71 3.01
C TYR A 107 -17.97 30.98 2.06
N GLY A 108 -19.11 31.64 1.87
CA GLY A 108 -20.21 31.24 1.02
C GLY A 108 -19.81 31.09 -0.44
N SER A 109 -20.63 30.31 -1.13
CA SER A 109 -20.66 30.11 -2.56
C SER A 109 -20.56 31.43 -3.32
N ASN A 110 -19.45 31.66 -4.02
CA ASN A 110 -19.50 32.49 -5.22
C ASN A 110 -18.31 32.20 -6.14
N SER A 111 -18.57 32.48 -7.41
CA SER A 111 -17.69 32.38 -8.58
C SER A 111 -17.69 31.03 -9.29
N GLY A 112 -18.53 31.00 -10.33
CA GLY A 112 -18.25 30.23 -11.54
C GLY A 112 -16.97 30.72 -12.23
N TYR A 113 -16.64 30.01 -13.31
CA TYR A 113 -15.34 29.92 -14.00
C TYR A 113 -14.36 28.93 -13.36
N SER A 114 -14.30 27.73 -13.93
CA SER A 114 -13.08 27.19 -14.58
C SER A 114 -13.43 25.89 -15.29
N ASP A 115 -13.14 25.84 -16.58
CA ASP A 115 -13.01 24.63 -17.37
C ASP A 115 -11.78 23.87 -16.87
N ASP A 116 -11.98 22.93 -15.93
CA ASP A 116 -10.93 22.21 -15.23
C ASP A 116 -11.28 20.71 -15.22
N SER A 117 -11.33 20.11 -16.41
CA SER A 117 -11.66 18.69 -16.64
C SER A 117 -10.67 17.68 -16.03
N TYR A 118 -9.67 18.14 -15.27
CA TYR A 118 -8.62 17.31 -14.68
C TYR A 118 -8.83 17.01 -13.19
N PHE A 119 -9.74 17.72 -12.49
CA PHE A 119 -9.93 17.59 -11.05
C PHE A 119 -11.37 17.92 -10.67
N ASP A 120 -12.17 16.94 -10.23
CA ASP A 120 -13.50 17.17 -9.64
C ASP A 120 -13.35 17.43 -8.13
N PRO A 121 -13.50 18.69 -7.66
CA PRO A 121 -13.34 19.04 -6.27
C PRO A 121 -14.57 18.77 -5.41
N SER A 122 -15.66 18.26 -5.99
CA SER A 122 -16.81 17.76 -5.24
C SER A 122 -16.30 16.70 -4.26
N PRO A 123 -16.36 16.92 -2.94
CA PRO A 123 -15.99 15.89 -1.98
C PRO A 123 -17.08 14.82 -2.02
N SER A 124 -16.95 13.89 -2.97
CA SER A 124 -17.76 12.70 -3.05
C SER A 124 -17.34 11.73 -1.96
N THR A 125 -18.24 10.82 -1.57
CA THR A 125 -17.90 9.73 -0.66
C THR A 125 -16.79 8.85 -1.24
N GLU A 126 -16.65 8.79 -2.56
CA GLU A 126 -15.65 8.01 -3.28
C GLU A 126 -14.24 8.55 -3.10
N ASN A 127 -14.10 9.88 -2.92
CA ASN A 127 -12.80 10.51 -2.65
C ASN A 127 -12.16 9.99 -1.36
N TYR A 128 -12.91 9.39 -0.44
CA TYR A 128 -12.38 8.87 0.82
C TYR A 128 -11.80 7.46 0.74
N ALA A 129 -11.85 6.81 -0.42
CA ALA A 129 -11.53 5.40 -0.51
C ALA A 129 -10.06 5.07 -0.24
N LEU A 130 -9.14 5.86 -0.80
CA LEU A 130 -7.70 5.70 -0.58
C LEU A 130 -7.35 5.94 0.90
N LEU A 131 -7.99 6.94 1.50
CA LEU A 131 -7.83 7.27 2.92
C LEU A 131 -8.39 6.15 3.82
N SER A 132 -9.56 5.60 3.47
CA SER A 132 -10.17 4.45 4.13
C SER A 132 -9.28 3.22 4.07
N LEU A 133 -8.78 2.83 2.90
CA LEU A 133 -7.90 1.67 2.78
C LEU A 133 -6.67 1.83 3.67
N ALA A 134 -5.96 2.95 3.53
CA ALA A 134 -4.72 3.16 4.26
C ALA A 134 -4.96 3.27 5.78
N ALA A 135 -6.12 3.77 6.22
CA ALA A 135 -6.51 3.74 7.63
C ALA A 135 -6.81 2.32 8.12
N VAL A 136 -7.45 1.49 7.30
CA VAL A 136 -7.61 0.06 7.63
C VAL A 136 -6.24 -0.61 7.72
N LEU A 137 -5.36 -0.45 6.74
CA LEU A 137 -3.99 -0.98 6.78
C LEU A 137 -3.24 -0.54 8.04
N GLY A 138 -3.32 0.75 8.38
CA GLY A 138 -2.76 1.29 9.62
C GLY A 138 -3.30 0.61 10.87
N SER A 139 -4.62 0.36 10.93
CA SER A 139 -5.26 -0.36 12.04
C SER A 139 -4.89 -1.85 12.10
N VAL A 140 -4.68 -2.49 10.94
CA VAL A 140 -4.26 -3.91 10.85
C VAL A 140 -2.85 -4.07 11.39
N ILE A 141 -1.95 -3.17 11.00
CA ILE A 141 -0.57 -3.12 11.49
C ILE A 141 -0.55 -2.81 13.00
N GLY A 142 -1.37 -1.85 13.43
CA GLY A 142 -1.56 -1.49 14.83
C GLY A 142 -0.25 -1.10 15.53
N SER A 143 -0.02 -1.68 16.70
CA SER A 143 1.16 -1.42 17.53
C SER A 143 2.28 -2.45 17.35
N SER A 144 2.21 -3.24 16.27
CA SER A 144 3.18 -4.31 16.00
C SER A 144 4.52 -3.73 15.51
N PRO A 145 5.64 -4.41 15.84
CA PRO A 145 6.94 -4.03 15.31
C PRO A 145 6.99 -4.06 13.78
N PRO A 146 7.83 -3.23 13.14
CA PRO A 146 8.08 -3.34 11.71
C PRO A 146 8.70 -4.69 11.36
N ASP A 147 8.46 -5.12 10.13
CA ASP A 147 8.98 -6.38 9.62
C ASP A 147 10.47 -6.31 9.31
N TYR A 148 10.93 -5.17 8.81
CA TYR A 148 12.34 -4.89 8.57
C TYR A 148 12.53 -3.38 8.32
N TYR A 149 13.78 -2.97 8.25
CA TYR A 149 14.17 -1.73 7.58
C TYR A 149 15.12 -2.02 6.42
N PHE A 150 15.31 -1.03 5.57
CA PHE A 150 16.32 -1.02 4.53
C PHE A 150 17.03 0.34 4.52
N GLU A 151 18.23 0.39 3.95
CA GLU A 151 18.98 1.64 3.80
C GLU A 151 18.59 2.34 2.50
N HIS A 152 18.31 3.64 2.58
CA HIS A 152 18.04 4.46 1.41
C HIS A 152 18.59 5.86 1.59
N ARG A 153 19.66 6.22 0.86
CA ARG A 153 20.26 7.57 0.89
C ARG A 153 20.53 8.06 2.33
N GLY A 154 21.06 7.17 3.18
CA GLY A 154 21.41 7.45 4.57
C GLY A 154 20.25 7.40 5.56
N VAL A 155 19.01 7.16 5.13
CA VAL A 155 17.86 6.97 6.03
C VAL A 155 17.47 5.50 6.13
N GLN A 156 16.79 5.16 7.22
CA GLN A 156 16.32 3.80 7.52
C GLN A 156 14.77 3.73 7.58
N PRO A 157 14.06 3.68 6.44
CA PRO A 157 12.62 3.50 6.42
C PRO A 157 12.22 2.14 6.98
N TRP A 158 11.17 2.13 7.79
CA TRP A 158 10.61 0.92 8.37
C TRP A 158 9.47 0.39 7.52
N VAL A 159 9.37 -0.93 7.43
CA VAL A 159 8.41 -1.60 6.54
C VAL A 159 7.46 -2.47 7.33
N TRP A 160 6.18 -2.34 7.01
CA TRP A 160 5.17 -3.35 7.30
C TRP A 160 4.60 -3.87 5.99
N MET A 161 4.47 -5.18 5.88
CA MET A 161 3.92 -5.85 4.71
C MET A 161 2.88 -6.88 5.14
N THR A 162 1.64 -6.74 4.67
CA THR A 162 0.57 -7.70 4.94
C THR A 162 0.80 -9.02 4.19
N GLU A 163 0.06 -10.06 4.57
CA GLU A 163 0.08 -11.35 3.87
C GLU A 163 -0.21 -11.27 2.36
N ASP A 164 -1.16 -10.41 1.98
CA ASP A 164 -1.51 -10.15 0.60
C ASP A 164 -0.65 -9.08 -0.08
N ARG A 165 0.51 -8.73 0.51
CA ARG A 165 1.56 -7.85 -0.02
C ARG A 165 1.20 -6.37 -0.15
N TYR A 166 0.21 -5.86 0.60
CA TYR A 166 0.14 -4.42 0.82
C TYR A 166 1.33 -3.99 1.65
N VAL A 167 1.89 -2.84 1.31
CA VAL A 167 3.10 -2.33 1.97
C VAL A 167 2.84 -0.96 2.56
N ARG A 168 3.28 -0.76 3.80
CA ARG A 168 3.41 0.54 4.43
C ARG A 168 4.87 0.79 4.75
N TYR A 169 5.41 1.90 4.25
CA TYR A 169 6.68 2.45 4.73
C TYR A 169 6.43 3.54 5.75
N ALA A 170 7.26 3.59 6.78
CA ALA A 170 7.43 4.77 7.64
C ALA A 170 8.85 5.30 7.46
N GLU A 171 8.96 6.41 6.75
CA GLU A 171 10.21 7.11 6.53
C GLU A 171 10.39 8.20 7.59
N PRO A 172 11.49 8.19 8.36
CA PRO A 172 11.74 9.24 9.33
C PRO A 172 12.01 10.58 8.63
N ILE A 173 11.38 11.63 9.13
CA ILE A 173 11.61 13.03 8.76
C ILE A 173 11.82 13.85 10.03
N SER A 174 12.33 15.08 9.93
CA SER A 174 12.63 15.93 11.10
C SER A 174 11.42 16.17 12.00
N THR A 175 10.21 16.19 11.42
CA THR A 175 8.94 16.48 12.10
C THR A 175 8.15 15.22 12.49
N GLY A 176 8.70 14.02 12.29
CA GLY A 176 8.03 12.75 12.60
C GLY A 176 8.25 11.70 11.53
N TYR A 177 7.17 11.20 10.94
CA TYR A 177 7.23 10.20 9.87
C TYR A 177 6.40 10.60 8.67
N ARG A 178 6.92 10.27 7.48
CA ARG A 178 6.18 10.24 6.23
C ARG A 178 5.87 8.78 5.90
N TYR A 179 4.59 8.50 5.69
CA TYR A 179 4.07 7.17 5.40
C TYR A 179 3.76 7.01 3.92
N TYR A 180 4.14 5.87 3.34
CA TYR A 180 3.84 5.52 1.96
C TYR A 180 3.07 4.21 1.94
N TYR A 181 1.97 4.17 1.20
CA TYR A 181 1.12 2.99 1.11
C TYR A 181 1.08 2.48 -0.34
N TYR A 182 1.33 1.19 -0.52
CA TYR A 182 1.41 0.54 -1.82
C TYR A 182 0.41 -0.60 -1.92
N GLU A 183 -0.14 -0.75 -3.11
CA GLU A 183 -0.89 -1.94 -3.49
C GLU A 183 0.08 -3.09 -3.81
N PRO A 184 -0.41 -4.35 -3.79
CA PRO A 184 0.40 -5.51 -4.11
C PRO A 184 1.01 -5.43 -5.51
N GLY A 185 2.34 -5.39 -5.60
CA GLY A 185 3.08 -5.40 -6.87
C GLY A 185 3.33 -4.01 -7.47
N ASP A 186 2.71 -2.97 -6.92
CA ASP A 186 2.89 -1.61 -7.43
C ASP A 186 4.27 -1.05 -7.10
N ALA A 187 4.85 -0.37 -8.08
CA ALA A 187 6.12 0.31 -7.92
C ALA A 187 5.99 1.66 -7.19
N ARG A 188 4.77 2.21 -7.11
CA ARG A 188 4.49 3.56 -6.65
C ARG A 188 3.34 3.56 -5.63
N PRO A 189 3.31 4.53 -4.70
CA PRO A 189 2.29 4.54 -3.66
C PRO A 189 0.94 5.02 -4.20
N PHE A 190 -0.15 4.42 -3.73
CA PHE A 190 -1.50 4.94 -3.96
C PHE A 190 -1.85 6.06 -2.97
N LEU A 191 -1.16 6.12 -1.83
CA LEU A 191 -1.29 7.19 -0.84
C LEU A 191 0.07 7.50 -0.21
N VAL A 192 0.40 8.78 -0.08
CA VAL A 192 1.50 9.26 0.77
C VAL A 192 0.94 10.20 1.83
N ARG A 193 1.35 10.04 3.08
CA ARG A 193 0.94 10.88 4.20
C ARG A 193 2.16 11.45 4.90
N ASP A 194 2.16 12.75 5.15
CA ASP A 194 3.10 13.38 6.07
C ASP A 194 2.32 13.96 7.29
N PRO A 195 2.98 14.68 8.22
CA PRO A 195 2.31 15.24 9.39
C PRO A 195 1.17 16.22 9.07
N TYR A 196 1.16 16.85 7.89
CA TYR A 196 0.27 17.96 7.56
C TYR A 196 -0.78 17.60 6.51
N TYR A 197 -0.43 16.72 5.58
CA TYR A 197 -1.24 16.41 4.40
C TYR A 197 -1.18 14.93 4.03
N SER A 198 -2.21 14.49 3.30
CA SER A 198 -2.21 13.19 2.62
C SER A 198 -2.47 13.40 1.13
N TYR A 199 -1.78 12.62 0.31
CA TYR A 199 -1.76 12.73 -1.15
C TYR A 199 -2.20 11.41 -1.75
N GLY A 200 -3.36 11.39 -2.40
CA GLY A 200 -3.92 10.20 -3.04
C GLY A 200 -3.68 10.17 -4.53
N TYR A 201 -3.22 9.03 -5.03
CA TYR A 201 -2.85 8.83 -6.42
C TYR A 201 -3.70 7.73 -7.07
N ARG A 202 -3.89 7.85 -8.37
CA ARG A 202 -4.42 6.78 -9.24
C ARG A 202 -3.58 6.73 -10.49
N GLY A 203 -2.93 5.58 -10.72
CA GLY A 203 -1.85 5.53 -11.71
C GLY A 203 -0.80 6.59 -11.37
N ASP A 204 -0.42 7.40 -12.36
CA ASP A 204 0.54 8.51 -12.26
C ASP A 204 -0.09 9.87 -11.89
N ARG A 205 -1.39 9.91 -11.60
CA ARG A 205 -2.14 11.16 -11.35
C ARG A 205 -2.42 11.37 -9.87
N LEU A 206 -2.19 12.59 -9.39
CA LEU A 206 -2.71 13.08 -8.12
C LEU A 206 -4.21 13.30 -8.25
N VAL A 207 -5.02 12.54 -7.52
CA VAL A 207 -6.50 12.61 -7.61
C VAL A 207 -7.13 13.32 -6.42
N VAL A 208 -6.45 13.39 -5.27
CA VAL A 208 -6.99 14.01 -4.07
C VAL A 208 -5.88 14.44 -3.11
N VAL A 209 -6.07 15.57 -2.44
CA VAL A 209 -5.24 15.99 -1.31
C VAL A 209 -6.13 16.18 -0.10
N TYR A 210 -5.69 15.67 1.05
CA TYR A 210 -6.37 15.83 2.33
C TYR A 210 -5.49 16.63 3.27
N ASP A 211 -6.11 17.39 4.16
CA ASP A 211 -5.39 17.95 5.31
C ASP A 211 -5.10 16.89 6.39
N GLN A 212 -4.46 17.35 7.47
CA GLN A 212 -4.11 16.53 8.64
C GLN A 212 -5.31 15.84 9.32
N HIS A 213 -6.53 16.36 9.09
CA HIS A 213 -7.78 15.81 9.63
C HIS A 213 -8.54 14.97 8.59
N GLY A 214 -7.90 14.64 7.46
CA GLY A 214 -8.52 13.84 6.41
C GLY A 214 -9.63 14.58 5.65
N ARG A 215 -9.74 15.91 5.75
CA ARG A 215 -10.71 16.68 4.95
C ARG A 215 -10.12 16.91 3.56
N VAL A 216 -10.91 16.66 2.53
CA VAL A 216 -10.50 16.93 1.14
C VAL A 216 -10.26 18.43 0.96
N LEU A 217 -9.09 18.80 0.44
CA LEU A 217 -8.74 20.18 0.15
C LEU A 217 -9.42 20.68 -1.12
N ARG A 218 -9.74 21.98 -1.15
CA ARG A 218 -10.21 22.68 -2.35
C ARG A 218 -9.10 22.73 -3.42
N SER A 219 -9.47 22.76 -4.70
CA SER A 219 -8.53 22.69 -5.84
C SER A 219 -7.42 23.71 -5.75
N ASN A 220 -7.74 24.97 -5.44
CA ASN A 220 -6.74 26.05 -5.34
C ASN A 220 -5.64 25.76 -4.31
N ARG A 221 -5.96 25.10 -3.19
CA ARG A 221 -4.98 24.69 -2.17
C ARG A 221 -4.27 23.41 -2.57
N ALA A 222 -4.97 22.45 -3.16
CA ALA A 222 -4.38 21.21 -3.68
C ALA A 222 -3.35 21.49 -4.79
N LEU A 223 -3.61 22.45 -5.69
CA LEU A 223 -2.70 22.85 -6.76
C LEU A 223 -1.35 23.37 -6.22
N ARG A 224 -1.37 24.12 -5.12
CA ARG A 224 -0.13 24.61 -4.47
C ARG A 224 0.71 23.48 -3.89
N LEU A 225 0.08 22.36 -3.53
CA LEU A 225 0.75 21.18 -2.98
C LEU A 225 1.17 20.16 -4.06
N ARG A 226 0.89 20.43 -5.34
CA ARG A 226 1.21 19.51 -6.45
C ARG A 226 2.69 19.19 -6.54
N SER A 227 3.57 20.16 -6.29
CA SER A 227 5.02 19.94 -6.32
C SER A 227 5.49 19.03 -5.17
N ALA A 228 4.92 19.18 -3.98
CA ALA A 228 5.20 18.32 -2.84
C ALA A 228 4.74 16.89 -3.14
N ALA A 229 3.50 16.76 -3.62
CA ALA A 229 2.91 15.49 -4.03
C ALA A 229 3.78 14.76 -5.07
N ALA A 230 4.15 15.43 -6.17
CA ALA A 230 5.01 14.84 -7.20
C ALA A 230 6.36 14.36 -6.65
N THR A 231 7.00 15.18 -5.81
CA THR A 231 8.27 14.83 -5.16
C THR A 231 8.14 13.58 -4.30
N TYR A 232 7.04 13.47 -3.54
CA TYR A 232 6.78 12.32 -2.69
C TYR A 232 6.42 11.07 -3.50
N TYR A 233 5.68 11.22 -4.59
CA TYR A 233 5.34 10.13 -5.49
C TYR A 233 6.58 9.50 -6.13
N ASP A 234 7.54 10.33 -6.57
CA ASP A 234 8.83 9.87 -7.08
C ASP A 234 9.75 9.31 -5.99
N ARG A 235 9.74 9.92 -4.81
CA ARG A 235 10.46 9.38 -3.65
C ARG A 235 9.96 7.98 -3.30
N GLY A 236 8.64 7.76 -3.31
CA GLY A 236 8.02 6.46 -3.11
C GLY A 236 8.54 5.40 -4.09
N LEU A 237 8.63 5.73 -5.39
CA LEU A 237 9.25 4.83 -6.38
C LEU A 237 10.68 4.43 -6.00
N THR A 238 11.50 5.39 -5.57
CA THR A 238 12.89 5.11 -5.21
C THR A 238 13.01 4.28 -3.93
N LEU A 239 12.10 4.47 -2.97
CA LEU A 239 12.00 3.66 -1.76
C LEU A 239 11.62 2.21 -2.08
N GLN A 240 10.59 2.02 -2.90
CA GLN A 240 10.14 0.69 -3.33
C GLN A 240 11.27 -0.07 -4.05
N ARG A 241 11.97 0.60 -4.98
CA ARG A 241 13.12 0.01 -5.68
C ARG A 241 14.26 -0.36 -4.73
N ALA A 242 14.55 0.49 -3.73
CA ALA A 242 15.56 0.20 -2.73
C ALA A 242 15.15 -1.02 -1.89
N SER A 243 13.94 -1.03 -1.32
CA SER A 243 13.39 -2.12 -0.51
C SER A 243 13.45 -3.51 -1.18
N VAL A 244 13.32 -3.56 -2.51
CA VAL A 244 13.41 -4.79 -3.30
C VAL A 244 14.86 -5.19 -3.61
N ARG A 245 15.76 -4.24 -3.81
CA ARG A 245 17.14 -4.49 -4.27
C ARG A 245 18.17 -4.58 -3.15
N THR A 246 17.93 -3.93 -2.03
CA THR A 246 18.88 -3.86 -0.92
C THR A 246 18.61 -4.97 0.09
N GLN A 247 19.65 -5.27 0.88
CA GLN A 247 19.52 -6.15 2.03
C GLN A 247 18.44 -5.61 3.00
N ARG A 248 17.65 -6.53 3.55
CA ARG A 248 16.66 -6.26 4.59
C ARG A 248 17.27 -6.55 5.95
N TYR A 249 17.03 -5.66 6.89
CA TYR A 249 17.61 -5.73 8.22
C TYR A 249 16.54 -5.69 9.30
N GLY A 250 16.81 -6.35 10.42
CA GLY A 250 15.94 -6.30 11.58
C GLY A 250 15.97 -4.93 12.22
N VAL A 251 14.80 -4.35 12.49
CA VAL A 251 14.73 -3.07 13.22
C VAL A 251 15.29 -3.24 14.62
N ALA A 252 16.05 -2.25 15.10
CA ALA A 252 16.57 -2.26 16.45
C ALA A 252 15.44 -2.11 17.47
N ALA A 253 15.38 -3.02 18.43
CA ALA A 253 14.33 -3.12 19.42
C ALA A 253 14.22 -1.89 20.33
N PRO A 254 15.33 -1.32 20.85
CA PRO A 254 15.26 -0.06 21.60
C PRO A 254 14.74 1.09 20.75
N LEU A 255 15.22 1.21 19.50
CA LEU A 255 14.80 2.28 18.60
C LEU A 255 13.31 2.18 18.24
N TRP A 256 12.80 0.98 17.99
CA TRP A 256 11.37 0.76 17.81
C TRP A 256 10.59 1.18 19.06
N GLN A 257 11.04 0.77 20.25
CA GLN A 257 10.38 1.12 21.51
C GLN A 257 10.30 2.63 21.70
N ASP A 258 11.36 3.37 21.39
CA ASP A 258 11.42 4.83 21.52
C ASP A 258 10.45 5.55 20.57
N ARG A 259 10.21 5.00 19.38
CA ARG A 259 9.40 5.64 18.33
C ARG A 259 7.97 5.12 18.24
N ARG A 260 7.67 3.95 18.80
CA ARG A 260 6.37 3.27 18.73
C ARG A 260 5.23 4.19 19.15
N ASN A 261 5.40 4.94 20.24
CA ASN A 261 4.35 5.83 20.75
C ASN A 261 4.00 6.96 19.78
N LEU A 262 4.99 7.52 19.07
CA LEU A 262 4.77 8.53 18.05
C LEU A 262 3.94 7.97 16.88
N ILE A 263 4.34 6.81 16.35
CA ILE A 263 3.62 6.15 15.24
C ILE A 263 2.18 5.77 15.64
N ILE A 264 1.99 5.31 16.89
CA ILE A 264 0.65 5.05 17.43
C ILE A 264 -0.16 6.34 17.56
N SER A 265 0.45 7.44 17.99
CA SER A 265 -0.21 8.75 18.07
C SER A 265 -0.68 9.23 16.70
N ASP A 266 0.17 9.12 15.67
CA ASP A 266 -0.18 9.47 14.28
C ASP A 266 -1.38 8.66 13.77
N GLN A 267 -1.42 7.37 14.13
CA GLN A 267 -2.54 6.48 13.80
C GLN A 267 -3.82 6.90 14.53
N ARG A 268 -3.74 7.18 15.83
CA ARG A 268 -4.88 7.64 16.64
C ARG A 268 -5.44 8.98 16.18
N GLN A 269 -4.58 9.91 15.75
CA GLN A 269 -5.04 11.18 15.16
C GLN A 269 -5.95 10.92 13.96
N TRP A 270 -5.55 9.99 13.09
CA TRP A 270 -6.30 9.65 11.90
C TRP A 270 -7.60 8.90 12.21
N GLU A 271 -7.59 8.03 13.23
CA GLU A 271 -8.79 7.39 13.74
C GLU A 271 -9.80 8.41 14.31
N ARG A 272 -9.32 9.44 15.03
CA ARG A 272 -10.17 10.54 15.52
C ARG A 272 -10.75 11.36 14.36
N ALA A 273 -9.91 11.72 13.39
CA ALA A 273 -10.35 12.40 12.18
C ALA A 273 -11.45 11.62 11.43
N ARG A 274 -11.30 10.29 11.33
CA ARG A 274 -12.33 9.39 10.79
C ARG A 274 -13.59 9.41 11.64
N ALA A 275 -13.47 9.34 12.96
CA ALA A 275 -14.60 9.37 13.88
C ALA A 275 -15.39 10.70 13.83
N GLN A 276 -14.77 11.78 13.34
CA GLN A 276 -15.41 13.10 13.19
C GLN A 276 -15.99 13.35 11.78
N SER A 277 -15.61 12.55 10.78
CA SER A 277 -16.06 12.74 9.38
C SER A 277 -17.15 11.75 8.98
N ALA A 278 -18.40 12.20 8.91
CA ALA A 278 -19.54 11.37 8.48
C ALA A 278 -19.36 10.80 7.05
N ARG A 279 -18.74 11.57 6.13
CA ARG A 279 -18.45 11.13 4.77
C ARG A 279 -17.43 10.00 4.74
N TRP A 280 -16.36 10.14 5.52
CA TRP A 280 -15.34 9.12 5.62
C TRP A 280 -15.90 7.84 6.26
N GLN A 281 -16.69 7.95 7.33
CA GLN A 281 -17.35 6.79 7.93
C GLN A 281 -18.31 6.08 6.96
N SER A 282 -19.07 6.85 6.17
CA SER A 282 -19.96 6.29 5.16
C SER A 282 -19.20 5.46 4.13
N GLN A 283 -18.07 5.96 3.63
CA GLN A 283 -17.21 5.20 2.73
C GLN A 283 -16.63 3.95 3.41
N GLN A 284 -16.16 4.08 4.65
CA GLN A 284 -15.59 2.95 5.40
C GLN A 284 -16.59 1.80 5.55
N ARG A 285 -17.84 2.10 5.93
CA ARG A 285 -18.90 1.09 6.13
C ARG A 285 -19.16 0.24 4.88
N ARG A 286 -18.94 0.80 3.68
CA ARG A 286 -19.12 0.06 2.41
C ARG A 286 -18.12 -1.09 2.25
N TYR A 287 -16.90 -0.95 2.79
CA TYR A 287 -15.83 -1.93 2.62
C TYR A 287 -15.45 -2.66 3.91
N GLU A 288 -15.95 -2.21 5.06
CA GLU A 288 -15.58 -2.70 6.40
C GLU A 288 -15.67 -4.22 6.51
N GLN A 289 -16.82 -4.84 6.18
CA GLN A 289 -16.99 -6.29 6.30
C GLN A 289 -16.05 -7.10 5.40
N ALA A 290 -15.71 -6.59 4.22
CA ALA A 290 -14.82 -7.27 3.30
C ALA A 290 -13.36 -7.11 3.76
N THR A 291 -12.95 -5.89 4.15
CA THR A 291 -11.60 -5.63 4.69
C THR A 291 -11.34 -6.34 6.02
N GLU A 292 -12.34 -6.44 6.91
CA GLU A 292 -12.21 -7.15 8.17
C GLU A 292 -11.98 -8.64 7.95
N ARG A 293 -12.75 -9.26 7.05
CA ARG A 293 -12.55 -10.67 6.67
C ARG A 293 -11.17 -10.89 6.03
N ARG A 294 -10.78 -10.01 5.11
CA ARG A 294 -9.50 -10.10 4.37
C ARG A 294 -8.29 -10.08 5.30
N TRP A 295 -8.30 -9.23 6.32
CA TRP A 295 -7.13 -9.00 7.18
C TRP A 295 -7.30 -9.46 8.63
N GLN A 296 -8.32 -10.26 8.96
CA GLN A 296 -8.49 -10.82 10.30
C GLN A 296 -7.26 -11.63 10.74
N GLY A 297 -6.74 -12.48 9.85
CA GLY A 297 -5.53 -13.27 10.10
C GLY A 297 -4.31 -12.39 10.36
N GLU A 298 -4.11 -11.37 9.52
CA GLU A 298 -3.04 -10.38 9.68
C GLU A 298 -3.17 -9.62 11.02
N ARG A 299 -4.38 -9.20 11.43
CA ARG A 299 -4.59 -8.55 12.74
C ARG A 299 -4.17 -9.43 13.91
N ILE A 300 -4.53 -10.72 13.86
CA ILE A 300 -4.13 -11.70 14.89
C ILE A 300 -2.60 -11.84 14.90
N ALA A 301 -1.99 -11.95 13.72
CA ALA A 301 -0.54 -12.06 13.59
C ALA A 301 0.20 -10.84 14.15
N ARG A 302 -0.31 -9.64 13.87
CA ARG A 302 0.25 -8.37 14.34
C ARG A 302 0.10 -8.20 15.84
N ARG A 303 -1.03 -8.63 16.42
CA ARG A 303 -1.23 -8.65 17.87
C ARG A 303 -0.27 -9.61 18.56
N TYR A 304 -0.15 -10.83 18.05
CA TYR A 304 0.80 -11.82 18.57
C TYR A 304 2.24 -11.29 18.51
N ALA A 305 2.64 -10.68 17.38
CA ALA A 305 3.95 -10.05 17.24
C ALA A 305 4.19 -8.95 18.30
N ALA A 306 3.20 -8.08 18.53
CA ALA A 306 3.27 -7.05 19.55
C ALA A 306 3.43 -7.64 20.97
N GLU A 307 2.62 -8.64 21.33
CA GLU A 307 2.70 -9.30 22.63
C GLU A 307 4.04 -10.00 22.85
N ARG A 308 4.56 -10.70 21.83
CA ARG A 308 5.87 -11.35 21.87
C ARG A 308 7.00 -10.34 22.04
N PHE A 309 6.94 -9.22 21.32
CA PHE A 309 7.87 -8.11 21.50
C PHE A 309 7.80 -7.53 22.91
N ASP A 310 6.60 -7.24 23.42
CA ASP A 310 6.41 -6.65 24.74
C ASP A 310 6.93 -7.60 25.84
N ASN A 311 6.72 -8.91 25.72
CA ASN A 311 7.28 -9.92 26.63
C ASN A 311 8.82 -9.99 26.55
N TRP A 312 9.39 -9.97 25.35
CA TRP A 312 10.85 -9.97 25.17
C TRP A 312 11.49 -8.69 25.72
N ARG A 313 10.83 -7.54 25.55
CA ARG A 313 11.24 -6.27 26.16
C ARG A 313 11.21 -6.33 27.69
N GLN A 314 10.16 -6.89 28.29
CA GLN A 314 10.06 -7.04 29.76
C GLN A 314 11.18 -7.91 30.34
N GLN A 315 11.82 -8.74 29.51
CA GLN A 315 12.98 -9.56 29.86
C GLN A 315 14.31 -8.88 29.46
N ASP A 316 14.33 -7.55 29.31
CA ASP A 316 15.50 -6.76 28.88
C ASP A 316 16.11 -7.25 27.56
N TYR A 317 15.28 -7.74 26.64
CA TYR A 317 15.70 -8.31 25.36
C TYR A 317 16.65 -9.53 25.49
N ARG A 318 16.65 -10.23 26.63
CA ARG A 318 17.47 -11.43 26.84
C ARG A 318 17.02 -12.56 25.91
N GLY A 319 17.99 -13.37 25.46
CA GLY A 319 17.76 -14.45 24.51
C GLY A 319 17.67 -14.00 23.05
N ALA A 320 17.39 -14.93 22.15
CA ALA A 320 17.23 -14.65 20.73
C ALA A 320 15.98 -13.78 20.48
N ALA A 321 16.10 -12.82 19.56
CA ALA A 321 14.96 -12.00 19.16
C ALA A 321 13.84 -12.88 18.58
N PRO A 322 12.58 -12.67 18.98
CA PRO A 322 11.47 -13.49 18.52
C PRO A 322 11.29 -13.32 17.01
N ARG A 323 11.16 -14.44 16.30
CA ARG A 323 10.86 -14.46 14.85
C ARG A 323 9.36 -14.42 14.65
N MET A 324 8.75 -13.30 15.04
CA MET A 324 7.30 -13.16 15.31
C MET A 324 6.38 -13.79 14.25
N ARG A 325 6.66 -13.62 12.95
CA ARG A 325 5.84 -14.20 11.88
C ARG A 325 6.18 -15.66 11.54
N GLN A 326 7.46 -16.06 11.64
CA GLN A 326 7.85 -17.46 11.44
C GLN A 326 7.35 -18.36 12.58
N GLU A 327 7.43 -17.87 13.82
CA GLU A 327 6.91 -18.56 15.01
C GLU A 327 5.39 -18.74 14.93
N LEU A 328 4.66 -17.74 14.47
CA LEU A 328 3.21 -17.84 14.27
C LEU A 328 2.85 -18.83 13.17
N ALA A 329 3.56 -18.79 12.03
CA ALA A 329 3.35 -19.74 10.94
C ALA A 329 3.64 -21.19 11.37
N ALA A 330 4.55 -21.40 12.32
CA ALA A 330 4.85 -22.71 12.91
C ALA A 330 3.87 -23.13 14.03
N ASN A 331 3.00 -22.23 14.51
CA ASN A 331 2.07 -22.53 15.60
C ASN A 331 0.86 -23.36 15.11
N PRO A 332 0.70 -24.62 15.55
CA PRO A 332 -0.38 -25.50 15.07
C PRO A 332 -1.79 -24.99 15.39
N GLN A 333 -1.96 -24.25 16.49
CA GLN A 333 -3.25 -23.66 16.84
C GLN A 333 -3.64 -22.55 15.88
N PHE A 334 -2.66 -21.72 15.48
CA PHE A 334 -2.87 -20.68 14.49
C PHE A 334 -3.18 -21.29 13.13
N GLN A 335 -2.43 -22.31 12.70
CA GLN A 335 -2.72 -23.04 11.46
C GLN A 335 -4.13 -23.64 11.47
N ARG A 336 -4.55 -24.29 12.57
CA ARG A 336 -5.91 -24.83 12.71
C ARG A 336 -6.99 -23.75 12.67
N ALA A 337 -6.78 -22.62 13.34
CA ALA A 337 -7.72 -21.51 13.33
C ALA A 337 -7.82 -20.87 11.93
N ALA A 338 -6.69 -20.72 11.23
CA ALA A 338 -6.65 -20.23 9.86
C ALA A 338 -7.40 -21.17 8.90
N LEU A 339 -7.17 -22.49 9.00
CA LEU A 339 -7.89 -23.52 8.23
C LEU A 339 -9.40 -23.54 8.55
N ALA A 340 -9.78 -23.42 9.83
CA ALA A 340 -11.18 -23.36 10.24
C ALA A 340 -11.89 -22.12 9.68
N ASN A 341 -11.21 -20.97 9.66
CA ASN A 341 -11.76 -19.73 9.12
C ASN A 341 -11.89 -19.82 7.58
N ALA A 342 -10.87 -20.35 6.90
CA ALA A 342 -10.91 -20.58 5.46
C ALA A 342 -12.07 -21.51 5.05
N THR A 343 -12.26 -22.62 5.76
CA THR A 343 -13.36 -23.57 5.50
C THR A 343 -14.75 -22.99 5.83
N TYR A 344 -14.85 -22.09 6.80
CA TYR A 344 -16.09 -21.36 7.08
C TYR A 344 -16.44 -20.39 5.96
N VAL A 345 -15.46 -19.63 5.47
CA VAL A 345 -15.64 -18.66 4.37
C VAL A 345 -16.03 -19.38 3.08
N ALA A 346 -15.34 -20.47 2.72
CA ALA A 346 -15.67 -21.28 1.55
C ALA A 346 -17.12 -21.78 1.56
N ARG A 347 -17.56 -22.41 2.68
CA ARG A 347 -18.95 -22.88 2.84
C ARG A 347 -19.98 -21.76 2.75
N ARG A 348 -19.65 -20.56 3.22
CA ARG A 348 -20.54 -19.40 3.12
C ARG A 348 -20.65 -18.92 1.67
N ASN A 349 -19.54 -18.87 0.94
CA ASN A 349 -19.50 -18.46 -0.45
C ASN A 349 -20.27 -19.45 -1.34
N GLU A 350 -20.10 -20.76 -1.14
CA GLU A 350 -20.89 -21.81 -1.81
C GLU A 350 -22.40 -21.59 -1.62
N ARG A 351 -22.84 -21.33 -0.38
CA ARG A 351 -24.25 -21.04 -0.08
C ARG A 351 -24.76 -19.78 -0.77
N GLN A 352 -23.92 -18.75 -0.90
CA GLN A 352 -24.29 -17.53 -1.61
C GLN A 352 -24.33 -17.74 -3.13
N GLY A 353 -23.38 -18.49 -3.69
CA GLY A 353 -23.36 -18.88 -5.10
C GLY A 353 -24.58 -19.71 -5.48
N ALA A 354 -24.91 -20.73 -4.69
CA ALA A 354 -26.10 -21.55 -4.88
C ALA A 354 -27.40 -20.72 -4.86
N ARG A 355 -27.51 -19.75 -3.94
CA ARG A 355 -28.65 -18.82 -3.90
C ARG A 355 -28.73 -17.94 -5.14
N ARG A 356 -27.61 -17.40 -5.62
CA ARG A 356 -27.56 -16.58 -6.84
C ARG A 356 -27.90 -17.39 -8.10
N GLY A 357 -27.42 -18.62 -8.18
CA GLY A 357 -27.76 -19.56 -9.26
C GLY A 357 -29.25 -19.88 -9.30
N ALA A 358 -29.84 -20.20 -8.14
CA ALA A 358 -31.27 -20.48 -8.02
C ALA A 358 -32.13 -19.27 -8.45
N VAL A 359 -31.77 -18.05 -8.04
CA VAL A 359 -32.48 -16.83 -8.45
C VAL A 359 -32.37 -16.58 -9.97
N ARG A 360 -31.20 -16.85 -10.58
CA ARG A 360 -30.99 -16.67 -12.02
C ARG A 360 -31.78 -17.70 -12.85
N GLU A 361 -31.87 -18.94 -12.38
CA GLU A 361 -32.65 -19.99 -13.03
C GLU A 361 -34.16 -19.68 -12.98
N ASP A 362 -34.64 -19.12 -11.85
CA ASP A 362 -36.03 -18.70 -11.70
C ASP A 362 -36.38 -17.55 -12.66
N VAL A 363 -35.53 -16.51 -12.75
CA VAL A 363 -35.73 -15.39 -13.69
C VAL A 363 -35.70 -15.86 -15.16
N SER A 364 -34.86 -16.83 -15.52
CA SER A 364 -34.85 -17.43 -16.86
C SER A 364 -36.12 -18.24 -17.16
N ARG A 365 -36.70 -18.93 -16.17
CA ARG A 365 -37.98 -19.64 -16.34
C ARG A 365 -39.15 -18.67 -16.50
N TYR A 366 -39.19 -17.57 -15.75
CA TYR A 366 -40.26 -16.57 -15.86
C TYR A 366 -40.16 -15.71 -17.13
N GLY A 367 -38.95 -15.42 -17.63
CA GLY A 367 -38.75 -14.65 -18.86
C GLY A 367 -39.13 -15.38 -20.16
N LEU A 368 -39.10 -16.71 -20.18
CA LEU A 368 -39.51 -17.53 -21.34
C LEU A 368 -41.03 -17.65 -21.50
N VAL A 369 -41.81 -17.43 -20.44
CA VAL A 369 -43.28 -17.54 -20.48
C VAL A 369 -43.93 -16.30 -21.11
N GLN A 370 -43.28 -15.12 -21.07
CA GLN A 370 -43.83 -13.88 -21.64
C GLN A 370 -43.54 -13.64 -23.13
N ARG A 371 -42.79 -14.53 -23.81
CA ARG A 371 -42.45 -14.35 -25.24
C ARG A 371 -43.27 -15.20 -26.23
N ASN A 372 -44.20 -16.01 -25.74
CA ASN A 372 -45.07 -16.87 -26.56
C ASN A 372 -46.57 -16.54 -26.42
N GLY A 373 -46.91 -15.29 -26.04
CA GLY A 373 -48.27 -14.78 -25.97
C GLY A 373 -48.57 -13.83 -27.12
#